data_AF-A0AAC9WJ23-F1
#
_entry.id   AF-A0AAC9WJ23-F1
#
_cell.length_a   1.000
_cell.length_b   1.000
_cell.length_c   1.000
_cell.angle_alpha   90.00
_cell.angle_beta   90.00
_cell.angle_gamma   90.00
#
_symmetry.space_group_name_H-M   'P 1'
#
loop_
_entity.id
_entity.type
_entity.pdbx_description
1 polymer ?
#
loop_
_entity_poly.entity_id
_entity_poly.type
_entity_poly.pdbx_seq_one_letter_code
_entity_poly.pdbx_strand_id
1 'polypeptide(L)'
;MEDLIYNYIALLEAILSPEEMLPDLILHKYGLLELTGKQRRELEAMEMKRLHQKKWTYREIGKRFGLTDSGVYRRVRRFGG
;
A
#
# COMPACT_ATOMS: atom_id res chain seq x y z
N MET A 1 1.62 21.36 15.07
CA MET A 1 1.82 20.45 16.22
C MET A 1 1.28 19.05 15.88
N GLU A 2 0.16 18.95 15.16
CA GLU A 2 -0.42 17.70 14.65
C GLU A 2 0.47 16.96 13.64
N ASP A 3 1.06 17.65 12.65
CA ASP A 3 1.93 17.02 11.64
C ASP A 3 3.12 16.26 12.25
N LEU A 4 3.68 16.76 13.35
CA LEU A 4 4.80 16.12 14.04
C LEU A 4 4.38 14.79 14.67
N ILE A 5 3.17 14.73 15.26
CA ILE A 5 2.61 13.50 15.84
C ILE A 5 2.38 12.48 14.73
N TYR A 6 1.78 12.90 13.61
CA TYR A 6 1.57 12.00 12.47
C TYR A 6 2.88 11.49 11.88
N ASN A 7 3.91 12.34 11.77
CA ASN A 7 5.25 11.93 11.33
C ASN A 7 5.84 10.84 12.23
N TYR A 8 5.76 11.01 13.55
CA TYR A 8 6.25 9.99 14.49
C TYR A 8 5.48 8.68 14.38
N ILE A 9 4.15 8.73 14.22
CA ILE A 9 3.33 7.52 14.09
C ILE A 9 3.63 6.81 12.75
N ALA A 10 3.77 7.56 11.65
CA ALA A 10 4.14 6.99 10.36
C ALA A 10 5.53 6.32 10.41
N LEU A 11 6.49 6.94 11.08
CA LEU A 11 7.81 6.35 11.30
C LEU A 11 7.75 5.09 12.17
N LEU A 12 6.96 5.13 13.25
CA LEU A 12 6.75 3.96 14.11
C LEU A 12 6.09 2.80 13.36
N GLU A 13 5.08 3.06 12.52
CA GLU A 13 4.46 2.03 11.67
C GLU A 13 5.46 1.47 10.65
N ALA A 14 6.30 2.30 10.05
CA ALA A 14 7.34 1.85 9.13
C ALA A 14 8.36 0.91 9.82
N ILE A 15 8.76 1.25 11.06
CA ILE A 15 9.76 0.48 11.83
C ILE A 15 9.17 -0.80 12.43
N LEU A 16 7.94 -0.73 12.95
CA LEU A 16 7.33 -1.80 13.75
C LEU A 16 6.39 -2.71 12.94
N SER A 17 6.07 -2.36 11.69
CA SER A 17 5.17 -3.20 10.89
C SER A 17 5.80 -4.60 10.71
N PRO A 18 5.09 -5.68 11.10
CA PRO A 18 5.60 -7.04 10.95
C PRO A 18 5.80 -7.42 9.47
N GLU A 19 5.17 -6.67 8.57
CA GLU A 19 5.32 -6.79 7.14
C GLU A 19 5.80 -5.45 6.58
N GLU A 20 6.98 -5.45 5.98
CA GLU A 20 7.52 -4.31 5.24
C GLU A 20 6.46 -3.82 4.23
N MET A 21 6.11 -2.54 4.24
CA MET A 21 5.14 -1.89 3.34
C MET A 21 5.82 -0.69 2.66
N LEU A 22 5.35 -0.29 1.47
CA LEU A 22 5.85 0.93 0.84
C LEU A 22 5.65 2.15 1.76
N PRO A 23 6.70 2.94 2.06
CA PRO A 23 6.61 4.10 2.93
C PRO A 23 5.54 5.11 2.49
N ASP A 24 5.37 5.33 1.18
CA ASP A 24 4.36 6.23 0.61
C ASP A 24 2.93 5.83 0.99
N LEU A 25 2.64 4.53 1.16
CA LEU A 25 1.33 4.08 1.63
C LEU A 25 1.11 4.43 3.11
N ILE A 26 2.17 4.34 3.91
CA ILE A 26 2.14 4.71 5.33
C ILE A 26 1.93 6.22 5.44
N LEU A 27 2.71 7.02 4.71
CA LEU A 27 2.59 8.47 4.70
C LEU A 27 1.20 8.93 4.24
N HIS A 28 0.67 8.31 3.17
CA HIS A 28 -0.68 8.61 2.69
C HIS A 28 -1.76 8.26 3.73
N LYS A 29 -1.65 7.12 4.42
CA LYS A 29 -2.58 6.69 5.47
C LYS A 29 -2.68 7.72 6.61
N TYR A 30 -1.58 8.40 6.93
CA TYR A 30 -1.54 9.42 7.98
C TYR A 30 -1.78 10.84 7.48
N GLY A 31 -2.16 11.03 6.20
CA GLY A 31 -2.39 12.36 5.64
C GLY A 31 -1.11 13.18 5.42
N LEU A 32 0.06 12.56 5.52
CA LEU A 32 1.36 13.19 5.31
C LEU A 32 1.76 13.25 3.83
N LEU A 33 1.05 12.50 2.99
CA LEU A 33 1.22 12.48 1.54
C LEU A 33 -0.15 12.57 0.87
N GLU A 34 -0.42 13.68 0.21
CA GLU A 34 -1.60 13.83 -0.64
C GLU A 34 -1.38 13.17 -2.00
N LEU A 35 -2.30 12.27 -2.37
CA LEU A 35 -2.27 11.57 -3.65
C LEU A 35 -3.59 11.80 -4.37
N THR A 36 -3.52 12.10 -5.67
CA THR A 36 -4.69 12.00 -6.53
C THR A 36 -5.22 10.57 -6.54
N GLY A 37 -6.51 10.38 -6.86
CA GLY A 37 -7.08 9.04 -6.99
C GLY A 37 -6.37 8.14 -8.02
N LYS A 38 -5.68 8.73 -9.02
CA LYS A 38 -4.82 7.99 -9.94
C LYS A 38 -3.53 7.50 -9.25
N GLN A 39 -2.78 8.41 -8.62
CA GLN A 39 -1.53 8.09 -7.94
C GLN A 39 -1.73 7.07 -6.82
N ARG A 40 -2.81 7.21 -6.03
CA ARG A 40 -3.15 6.24 -5.00
C ARG A 40 -3.34 4.83 -5.58
N ARG A 41 -4.07 4.70 -6.68
CA ARG A 41 -4.30 3.39 -7.34
C ARG A 41 -3.02 2.79 -7.92
N GLU A 42 -2.12 3.62 -8.43
CA GLU A 42 -0.81 3.20 -8.93
C GLU A 42 0.07 2.71 -7.78
N LEU A 43 0.10 3.44 -6.66
CA LEU A 43 0.84 3.05 -5.46
C LEU A 43 0.29 1.75 -4.85
N GLU A 44 -1.03 1.61 -4.74
CA GLU A 44 -1.66 0.36 -4.31
C GLU A 44 -1.31 -0.81 -5.25
N ALA A 45 -1.29 -0.59 -6.57
CA ALA A 45 -0.91 -1.63 -7.53
C ALA A 45 0.57 -2.02 -7.43
N MET A 46 1.46 -1.06 -7.16
CA MET A 46 2.89 -1.32 -6.90
C MET A 46 3.06 -2.21 -5.68
N GLU A 47 2.36 -1.91 -4.59
CA GLU A 47 2.42 -2.71 -3.36
C GLU A 47 1.83 -4.12 -3.57
N MET A 48 0.71 -4.24 -4.28
CA MET A 48 0.14 -5.55 -4.63
C MET A 48 1.14 -6.40 -5.44
N LYS A 49 1.86 -5.78 -6.39
CA LYS A 49 2.88 -6.47 -7.18
C LYS A 49 4.04 -6.94 -6.30
N ARG A 50 4.52 -6.09 -5.37
CA ARG A 50 5.57 -6.44 -4.41
C ARG A 50 5.15 -7.61 -3.50
N LEU A 51 3.93 -7.58 -2.97
CA LEU A 51 3.39 -8.68 -2.15
C LEU A 51 3.27 -9.99 -2.94
N HIS A 52 2.81 -9.92 -4.19
CA HIS A 52 2.74 -11.09 -5.07
C HIS A 52 4.14 -11.67 -5.35
N GLN A 53 5.17 -10.82 -5.52
CA GLN A 53 6.57 -11.27 -5.63
C GLN A 53 7.05 -11.97 -4.34
N LYS A 54 6.57 -11.54 -3.17
CA LYS A 54 6.76 -12.21 -1.87
C LYS A 54 5.87 -13.45 -1.68
N LYS A 55 5.27 -13.98 -2.75
CA LYS A 55 4.46 -15.21 -2.79
C LYS A 55 3.11 -15.13 -2.06
N TRP A 56 2.63 -13.93 -1.76
CA TRP A 56 1.25 -13.77 -1.30
C TRP A 56 0.27 -14.14 -2.40
N THR A 57 -0.80 -14.84 -2.01
CA THR A 57 -1.91 -15.15 -2.90
C THR A 57 -2.75 -13.90 -3.19
N TYR A 58 -3.43 -13.86 -4.34
CA TYR A 58 -4.35 -12.76 -4.64
C TYR A 58 -5.47 -12.60 -3.62
N ARG A 59 -5.86 -13.69 -2.94
CA ARG A 59 -6.83 -13.67 -1.86
C ARG A 59 -6.32 -12.95 -0.61
N GLU A 60 -5.08 -13.23 -0.20
CA GLU A 60 -4.46 -12.55 0.95
C GLU A 60 -4.25 -11.06 0.68
N ILE A 61 -3.76 -10.74 -0.53
CA ILE A 61 -3.62 -9.35 -0.98
C ILE A 61 -5.00 -8.67 -1.03
N GLY A 62 -6.02 -9.35 -1.56
CA GLY A 62 -7.38 -8.82 -1.65
C GLY A 62 -7.96 -8.46 -0.29
N LYS A 63 -7.78 -9.32 0.72
CA LYS A 63 -8.18 -9.02 2.11
C LYS A 63 -7.53 -7.75 2.65
N ARG A 64 -6.25 -7.53 2.37
CA ARG A 64 -5.52 -6.35 2.84
C ARG A 64 -6.03 -5.04 2.23
N PHE A 65 -6.44 -5.07 0.96
CA PHE A 65 -6.86 -3.88 0.21
C PHE A 65 -8.38 -3.74 0.02
N GLY A 66 -9.19 -4.64 0.60
CA GLY A 66 -10.64 -4.65 0.39
C GLY A 66 -11.05 -4.96 -1.05
N LEU A 67 -10.31 -5.82 -1.75
CA LEU A 67 -10.54 -6.20 -3.14
C LEU A 67 -10.81 -7.69 -3.30
N THR A 68 -11.51 -8.04 -4.37
CA THR A 68 -11.62 -9.43 -4.84
C THR A 68 -10.33 -9.88 -5.52
N ASP A 69 -10.09 -11.19 -5.58
CA ASP A 69 -8.95 -11.80 -6.26
C ASP A 69 -8.81 -11.30 -7.71
N SER A 70 -9.94 -11.19 -8.44
CA SER A 70 -9.99 -10.66 -9.80
C SER A 70 -9.70 -9.16 -9.88
N GLY A 71 -10.00 -8.40 -8.83
CA GLY A 71 -9.62 -7.00 -8.68
C GLY A 71 -8.11 -6.84 -8.53
N VAL A 72 -7.49 -7.66 -7.67
CA VAL A 72 -6.03 -7.70 -7.48
C VAL A 72 -5.32 -8.09 -8.76
N TYR A 73 -5.75 -9.18 -9.41
CA TYR A 73 -5.17 -9.64 -10.67
C TYR A 73 -5.14 -8.55 -11.75
N ARG A 74 -6.25 -7.82 -11.94
CA ARG A 74 -6.34 -6.72 -12.92
C ARG A 74 -5.37 -5.60 -12.61
N ARG A 75 -5.21 -5.22 -11.34
CA ARG A 75 -4.28 -4.16 -10.91
C ARG A 75 -2.83 -4.57 -11.11
N VAL A 76 -2.46 -5.77 -10.67
CA VAL A 76 -1.10 -6.31 -10.80
C VAL A 76 -0.71 -6.44 -12.28
N ARG A 77 -1.59 -6.99 -13.13
CA ARG A 77 -1.33 -7.17 -14.56
C ARG A 77 -1.17 -5.84 -15.31
N ARG A 78 -1.93 -4.81 -14.93
CA ARG A 78 -1.85 -3.48 -15.54
C ARG A 78 -0.59 -2.73 -15.14
N PHE A 79 -0.01 -3.04 -13.98
CA PHE A 79 1.19 -2.41 -13.42
C PHE A 79 2.52 -3.06 -13.90
N GLY A 80 2.53 -3.59 -15.13
CA GLY A 80 3.70 -4.24 -15.72
C GLY A 80 3.64 -4.40 -17.23
N GLY A 81 2.77 -3.61 -17.89
CA GLY A 81 2.82 -3.41 -19.34
C GLY A 81 3.81 -2.30 -19.68
#